data_AF-A0A336MBY3-F1
#
_entry.id   AF-A0A336MBY3-F1
#
_cell.length_a   1.000
_cell.length_b   1.000
_cell.length_c   1.000
_cell.angle_alpha   90.00
_cell.angle_beta   90.00
_cell.angle_gamma   90.00
#
_symmetry.space_group_name_H-M   'P 1'
#
loop_
_entity.id
_entity.type
_entity.pdbx_description
1 polymer ?
#
loop_
_entity_poly.entity_id
_entity_poly.type
_entity_poly.pdbx_seq_one_letter_code
_entity_poly.pdbx_strand_id
1 'polypeptide(L)'
;MILFNRLTNKSFSYVCQNLVLANGASDLANRLGVRGEGLSIPWLKYELPHLEYALQKMRPIDRLKLKPVMIVGAGLSAADAVSICRLSGIPVIHVFRSRTVGLDKQLPENVYPEYHEVHKMMKDPSKKYDLYTPLSEHTISDLYPIPTASGSHKVTVQHLKTLETKEIEVSFCAILIGSRPDLRFLTGLDSNTVESRRCEEILSINDSILSQDIDLATVISKKLLWLKSLCAKCKHISKCDKNGKKGMKICDHDERIQCNNNNKKSLLLTKGDIDEKKKYYRSFGLGEDPTKPVDCKNNPIAVDKYTYQVLKYSQNLYALGPLAGDNFVRFIPGGALAITAALHKQKT
;
A
#
# COMPACT_ATOMS: atom_id res chain seq x y z
N MET A 1 16.49 -11.42 -13.14
CA MET A 1 16.47 -10.12 -12.42
C MET A 1 17.91 -9.67 -12.23
N ILE A 2 18.26 -8.45 -12.65
CA ILE A 2 19.60 -7.90 -12.43
C ILE A 2 19.65 -7.30 -11.03
N LEU A 3 20.57 -7.79 -10.21
CA LEU A 3 20.82 -7.34 -8.85
C LEU A 3 22.18 -6.64 -8.78
N PHE A 4 22.38 -5.80 -7.77
CA PHE A 4 23.65 -5.13 -7.53
C PHE A 4 24.23 -5.54 -6.18
N ASN A 5 25.50 -5.91 -6.17
CA ASN A 5 26.20 -6.20 -4.94
C ASN A 5 26.41 -4.87 -4.18
N ARG A 6 25.91 -4.78 -2.95
CA ARG A 6 25.95 -3.53 -2.16
C ARG A 6 27.36 -3.03 -1.86
N LEU A 7 28.36 -3.92 -1.84
CA LEU A 7 29.75 -3.57 -1.52
C LEU A 7 30.56 -3.24 -2.77
N THR A 8 30.36 -4.01 -3.85
CA THR A 8 31.18 -3.89 -5.07
C THR A 8 30.50 -3.07 -6.17
N ASN A 9 29.21 -2.76 -6.01
CA ASN A 9 28.35 -2.14 -7.02
C ASN A 9 28.34 -2.88 -8.38
N LYS A 10 28.79 -4.14 -8.40
CA LYS A 10 28.77 -4.99 -9.60
C LYS A 10 27.38 -5.60 -9.77
N SER A 11 26.89 -5.58 -11.01
CA SER A 11 25.65 -6.26 -11.37
C SER A 11 25.85 -7.77 -11.44
N PHE A 12 24.87 -8.53 -10.98
CA PHE A 12 24.82 -9.99 -11.11
C PHE A 12 23.37 -10.43 -11.37
N SER A 13 23.18 -11.67 -11.80
CA SER A 13 21.85 -12.21 -12.13
C SER A 13 21.62 -13.55 -11.45
N TYR A 14 20.36 -13.79 -11.04
CA TYR A 14 19.88 -15.11 -10.65
C TYR A 14 18.90 -15.66 -11.67
N VAL A 15 18.98 -16.96 -11.89
CA VAL A 15 17.99 -17.76 -12.59
C VAL A 15 17.29 -18.63 -11.55
N CYS A 16 15.97 -18.61 -11.56
CA CYS A 16 15.16 -19.43 -10.68
C CYS A 16 13.95 -19.99 -11.45
N GLN A 17 13.50 -21.17 -11.06
CA GLN A 17 12.29 -21.75 -11.63
C GLN A 17 11.04 -21.00 -11.17
N ASN A 18 11.01 -20.62 -9.89
CA ASN A 18 9.87 -20.00 -9.22
C ASN A 18 10.28 -18.66 -8.60
N LEU A 19 9.43 -17.65 -8.75
CA LEU A 19 9.62 -16.32 -8.18
C LEU A 19 8.44 -15.95 -7.27
N VAL A 20 8.72 -15.52 -6.05
CA VAL A 20 7.72 -15.02 -5.11
C VAL A 20 7.93 -13.53 -4.90
N LEU A 21 6.92 -12.73 -5.26
CA LEU A 21 6.90 -11.29 -4.99
C LEU A 21 6.42 -11.04 -3.56
N ALA A 22 7.32 -10.51 -2.73
CA ALA A 22 7.06 -10.21 -1.32
C ALA A 22 7.65 -8.85 -0.90
N ASN A 23 7.70 -7.87 -1.81
CA ASN A 23 8.24 -6.53 -1.52
C ASN A 23 7.29 -5.63 -0.71
N GLY A 24 6.11 -6.12 -0.31
CA GLY A 24 5.16 -5.35 0.48
C GLY A 24 4.46 -4.25 -0.33
N ALA A 25 4.03 -3.17 0.31
CA ALA A 25 3.31 -2.07 -0.33
C ALA A 25 3.73 -0.68 0.20
N SER A 26 4.87 -0.60 0.87
CA SER A 26 5.34 0.62 1.55
C SER A 26 6.43 1.36 0.79
N ASP A 27 6.79 0.92 -0.42
CA ASP A 27 7.93 1.43 -1.18
C ASP A 27 7.75 2.89 -1.60
N LEU A 28 6.54 3.25 -2.06
CA LEU A 28 6.24 4.57 -2.60
C LEU A 28 5.04 5.16 -1.88
N ALA A 29 5.28 6.13 -1.00
CA ALA A 29 4.17 6.88 -0.40
C ALA A 29 3.33 7.59 -1.49
N ASN A 30 2.01 7.64 -1.29
CA ASN A 30 1.12 8.34 -2.20
C ASN A 30 1.34 9.86 -2.10
N ARG A 31 1.01 10.57 -3.18
CA ARG A 31 1.13 12.04 -3.28
C ARG A 31 -0.24 12.63 -3.61
N LEU A 32 -0.54 13.82 -3.09
CA LEU A 32 -1.81 14.51 -3.37
C LEU A 32 -1.85 15.11 -4.78
N GLY A 33 -0.68 15.37 -5.37
CA GLY A 33 -0.54 16.06 -6.65
C GLY A 33 -0.86 17.56 -6.56
N VAL A 34 -0.65 18.18 -5.39
CA VAL A 34 -1.01 19.59 -5.13
C VAL A 34 0.14 20.55 -5.42
N ARG A 35 -0.17 21.84 -5.60
CA ARG A 35 0.86 22.86 -5.84
C ARG A 35 1.79 22.94 -4.63
N GLY A 36 3.10 22.99 -4.91
CA GLY A 36 4.16 23.01 -3.90
C GLY A 36 4.63 21.64 -3.41
N GLU A 37 3.86 20.56 -3.57
CA GLU A 37 4.21 19.23 -3.03
C GLU A 37 5.48 18.62 -3.64
N GLY A 38 5.77 18.92 -4.91
CA GLY A 38 6.92 18.38 -5.64
C GLY A 38 8.27 19.02 -5.29
N LEU A 39 8.27 20.02 -4.40
CA LEU A 39 9.49 20.64 -3.91
C LEU A 39 10.04 19.81 -2.74
N SER A 40 11.37 19.74 -2.59
CA SER A 40 11.98 19.08 -1.44
C SER A 40 11.75 19.94 -0.20
N ILE A 41 10.64 19.68 0.50
CA ILE A 41 10.15 20.48 1.62
C ILE A 41 10.41 19.72 2.94
N PRO A 42 11.32 20.20 3.81
CA PRO A 42 11.69 19.47 5.04
C PRO A 42 10.55 19.29 6.05
N TRP A 43 9.59 20.23 6.12
CA TRP A 43 8.46 20.18 7.06
C TRP A 43 7.29 19.31 6.59
N LEU A 44 7.36 18.82 5.34
CA LEU A 44 6.36 17.94 4.74
C LEU A 44 6.82 16.49 4.82
N LYS A 45 6.05 15.63 5.49
CA LYS A 45 6.37 14.22 5.71
C LYS A 45 5.33 13.34 5.01
N TYR A 46 5.77 12.22 4.44
CA TYR A 46 4.88 11.26 3.77
C TYR A 46 4.77 9.91 4.49
N GLU A 47 5.62 9.72 5.49
CA GLU A 47 5.72 8.49 6.25
C GLU A 47 5.79 8.82 7.73
N LEU A 48 5.12 8.01 8.54
CA LEU A 48 5.05 8.19 9.98
C LEU A 48 6.45 8.19 10.64
N PRO A 49 7.39 7.28 10.31
CA PRO A 49 8.73 7.30 10.91
C PRO A 49 9.47 8.63 10.70
N HIS A 50 9.27 9.30 9.57
CA HIS A 50 9.89 10.61 9.32
C HIS A 50 9.31 11.73 10.17
N LEU A 51 8.01 11.66 10.52
CA LEU A 51 7.39 12.58 11.47
C LEU A 51 7.88 12.29 12.89
N GLU A 52 7.85 11.02 13.31
CA GLU A 52 8.32 10.59 14.62
C GLU A 52 9.76 11.03 14.88
N TYR A 53 10.65 10.78 13.92
CA TYR A 53 12.05 11.18 14.00
C TYR A 53 12.21 12.70 14.13
N ALA A 54 11.42 13.48 13.37
CA ALA A 54 11.46 14.94 13.45
C ALA A 54 11.00 15.45 14.83
N LEU A 55 9.94 14.86 15.39
CA LEU A 55 9.45 15.20 16.73
C LEU A 55 10.42 14.76 17.82
N GLN A 56 11.00 13.56 17.72
CA GLN A 56 11.97 13.02 18.69
C GLN A 56 13.22 13.90 18.83
N LYS A 57 13.71 14.48 17.72
CA LYS A 57 14.84 15.42 17.75
C LYS A 57 14.57 16.71 18.51
N MET A 58 13.31 17.08 18.70
CA MET A 58 12.93 18.29 19.43
C MET A 58 12.82 18.01 20.92
N ARG A 59 13.32 18.93 21.76
CA ARG A 59 13.15 18.85 23.21
C ARG A 59 11.67 19.02 23.57
N PRO A 60 11.16 18.35 24.62
CA PRO A 60 9.75 18.45 25.02
C PRO A 60 9.24 19.89 25.21
N ILE A 61 10.06 20.77 25.79
CA ILE A 61 9.71 22.19 26.01
C ILE A 61 9.52 22.94 24.68
N ASP A 62 10.32 22.60 23.66
CA ASP A 62 10.22 23.24 22.35
C ASP A 62 8.97 22.75 21.60
N ARG A 63 8.54 21.50 21.84
CA ARG A 63 7.31 20.93 21.25
C ARG A 63 6.06 21.70 21.67
N LEU A 64 6.01 22.19 22.91
CA LEU A 64 4.90 22.99 23.44
C LEU A 64 4.75 24.35 22.75
N LYS A 65 5.80 24.85 22.10
CA LYS A 65 5.81 26.13 21.38
C LYS A 65 5.45 25.97 19.89
N LEU A 66 5.30 24.74 19.41
CA LEU A 66 5.01 24.48 18.01
C LEU A 66 3.61 24.99 17.65
N LYS A 67 3.53 25.60 16.46
CA LYS A 67 2.25 25.70 15.74
C LYS A 67 1.72 24.28 15.47
N PRO A 68 0.40 24.13 15.24
CA PRO A 68 -0.20 22.81 15.07
C PRO A 68 0.51 21.95 14.01
N VAL A 69 0.49 20.64 14.21
CA VAL A 69 0.90 19.66 13.20
C VAL A 69 -0.34 19.25 12.41
N MET A 70 -0.28 19.44 11.10
CA MET A 70 -1.36 19.01 10.20
C MET A 70 -1.14 17.56 9.78
N ILE A 71 -2.16 16.74 9.95
CA ILE A 71 -2.14 15.31 9.60
C ILE A 71 -3.21 15.10 8.55
N VAL A 72 -2.83 14.58 7.38
CA VAL A 72 -3.74 14.31 6.27
C VAL A 72 -3.87 12.82 6.09
N GLY A 73 -5.09 12.31 6.13
CA GLY A 73 -5.36 10.89 5.99
C GLY A 73 -6.37 10.42 7.01
N ALA A 74 -6.76 9.15 6.90
CA ALA A 74 -7.78 8.56 7.75
C ALA A 74 -7.53 7.06 7.99
N GLY A 75 -6.29 6.61 7.76
CA GLY A 75 -5.85 5.24 8.01
C GLY A 75 -5.17 5.10 9.38
N LEU A 76 -4.63 3.92 9.64
CA LEU A 76 -3.93 3.60 10.90
C LEU A 76 -2.74 4.54 11.15
N SER A 77 -1.89 4.76 10.14
CA SER A 77 -0.74 5.66 10.29
C SER A 77 -1.14 7.10 10.62
N ALA A 78 -2.28 7.57 10.12
CA ALA A 78 -2.80 8.89 10.46
C ALA A 78 -3.28 8.93 11.91
N ALA A 79 -3.95 7.87 12.38
CA ALA A 79 -4.36 7.74 13.77
C ALA A 79 -3.16 7.69 14.73
N ASP A 80 -2.10 6.96 14.38
CA ASP A 80 -0.84 6.93 15.15
C ASP A 80 -0.20 8.31 15.23
N ALA A 81 -0.12 9.02 14.11
CA ALA A 81 0.41 10.39 14.08
C ALA A 81 -0.41 11.34 14.98
N VAL A 82 -1.74 11.22 14.96
CA VAL A 82 -2.64 12.04 15.81
C VAL A 82 -2.36 11.74 17.28
N SER A 83 -2.30 10.46 17.65
CA SER A 83 -2.03 10.03 19.02
C SER A 83 -0.66 10.49 19.50
N ILE A 84 0.40 10.29 18.73
CA ILE A 84 1.77 10.68 19.10
C ILE A 84 1.90 12.19 19.30
N CYS A 85 1.29 12.99 18.42
CA CYS A 85 1.32 14.45 18.54
C CYS A 85 0.55 14.92 19.79
N ARG A 86 -0.67 14.42 20.01
CA ARG A 86 -1.50 14.78 21.17
C ARG A 86 -0.84 14.38 22.49
N LEU A 87 -0.33 13.15 22.59
CA LEU A 87 0.40 12.66 23.76
C LEU A 87 1.69 13.45 24.02
N SER A 88 2.26 14.08 22.98
CA SER A 88 3.41 14.97 23.09
C SER A 88 3.04 16.42 23.43
N GLY A 89 1.77 16.74 23.68
CA GLY A 89 1.30 18.09 23.97
C GLY A 89 1.23 19.02 22.74
N ILE A 90 1.27 18.46 21.53
CA ILE A 90 1.30 19.24 20.29
C ILE A 90 -0.12 19.34 19.72
N PRO A 91 -0.62 20.56 19.41
CA PRO A 91 -1.91 20.72 18.76
C PRO A 91 -1.95 20.05 17.39
N VAL A 92 -3.02 19.32 17.09
CA VAL A 92 -3.21 18.60 15.83
C VAL A 92 -4.37 19.18 15.03
N ILE A 93 -4.13 19.38 13.74
CA ILE A 93 -5.18 19.65 12.75
C ILE A 93 -5.30 18.41 11.86
N HIS A 94 -6.42 17.69 11.97
CA HIS A 94 -6.61 16.42 11.29
C HIS A 94 -7.51 16.59 10.06
N VAL A 95 -6.92 16.50 8.87
CA VAL A 95 -7.58 16.69 7.57
C VAL A 95 -7.92 15.34 6.96
N PHE A 96 -9.22 15.11 6.70
CA PHE A 96 -9.65 13.83 6.12
C PHE A 96 -10.88 13.98 5.22
N ARG A 97 -10.95 13.16 4.16
CA ARG A 97 -11.99 13.25 3.13
C ARG A 97 -13.33 12.63 3.55
N SER A 98 -13.34 11.65 4.46
CA SER A 98 -14.55 10.91 4.86
C SER A 98 -14.68 10.81 6.37
N ARG A 99 -15.89 11.06 6.89
CA ARG A 99 -16.27 10.90 8.31
C ARG A 99 -16.39 9.43 8.73
N THR A 100 -16.44 8.51 7.77
CA THR A 100 -16.64 7.07 8.01
C THR A 100 -15.52 6.27 7.37
N VAL A 101 -14.35 6.25 8.01
CA VAL A 101 -13.34 5.24 7.67
C VAL A 101 -13.68 3.93 8.38
N GLY A 102 -13.71 2.81 7.65
CA GLY A 102 -14.05 1.49 8.20
C GLY A 102 -12.97 0.88 9.10
N LEU A 103 -12.21 1.71 9.83
CA LEU A 103 -11.21 1.28 10.82
C LEU A 103 -11.84 0.44 11.94
N ASP A 104 -13.07 0.79 12.34
CA ASP A 104 -13.89 0.05 13.31
C ASP A 104 -14.18 -1.40 12.88
N LYS A 105 -14.17 -1.68 11.56
CA LYS A 105 -14.34 -3.04 11.03
C LYS A 105 -13.03 -3.83 10.99
N GLN A 106 -11.88 -3.19 11.21
CA GLN A 106 -10.56 -3.77 10.98
C GLN A 106 -9.86 -4.20 12.27
N LEU A 107 -10.12 -3.52 13.40
CA LEU A 107 -9.42 -3.75 14.67
C LEU A 107 -10.41 -3.89 15.83
N PRO A 108 -10.27 -4.89 16.71
CA PRO A 108 -11.06 -5.00 17.94
C PRO A 108 -10.73 -3.87 18.94
N GLU A 109 -11.77 -3.26 19.54
CA GLU A 109 -11.63 -2.14 20.50
C GLU A 109 -10.83 -2.51 21.75
N ASN A 110 -10.98 -3.73 22.24
CA ASN A 110 -10.27 -4.22 23.42
C ASN A 110 -8.76 -4.38 23.22
N VAL A 111 -8.29 -4.51 21.97
CA VAL A 111 -6.86 -4.66 21.66
C VAL A 111 -6.25 -3.32 21.26
N TYR A 112 -7.04 -2.43 20.67
CA TYR A 112 -6.59 -1.19 20.03
C TYR A 112 -7.45 0.03 20.45
N PRO A 113 -7.55 0.34 21.76
CA PRO A 113 -8.44 1.40 22.26
C PRO A 113 -8.08 2.80 21.74
N GLU A 114 -6.79 3.10 21.57
CA GLU A 114 -6.27 4.38 21.08
C GLU A 114 -6.76 4.71 19.66
N TYR A 115 -6.84 3.71 18.79
CA TYR A 115 -7.38 3.90 17.43
C TYR A 115 -8.88 4.19 17.44
N HIS A 116 -9.61 3.59 18.39
CA HIS A 116 -11.04 3.83 18.56
C HIS A 116 -11.30 5.22 19.12
N GLU A 117 -10.43 5.75 19.99
CA GLU A 117 -10.51 7.14 20.44
C GLU A 117 -10.39 8.11 19.25
N VAL A 118 -9.36 7.97 18.42
CA VAL A 118 -9.20 8.81 17.22
C VAL A 118 -10.41 8.69 16.31
N HIS A 119 -10.93 7.47 16.12
CA HIS A 119 -12.13 7.25 15.31
C HIS A 119 -13.38 7.93 15.87
N LYS A 120 -13.58 7.86 17.20
CA LYS A 120 -14.65 8.58 17.91
C LYS A 120 -14.52 10.08 17.68
N MET A 121 -13.29 10.63 17.79
CA MET A 121 -13.02 12.05 17.52
C MET A 121 -13.25 12.46 16.06
N MET A 122 -13.08 11.55 15.10
CA MET A 122 -13.38 11.81 13.69
C MET A 122 -14.88 11.81 13.39
N LYS A 123 -15.66 10.98 14.10
CA LYS A 123 -17.12 10.84 13.91
C LYS A 123 -17.90 12.02 14.50
N ASP A 124 -17.40 12.61 15.58
CA ASP A 124 -18.05 13.71 16.29
C ASP A 124 -17.22 15.02 16.21
N PRO A 125 -17.23 15.70 15.05
CA PRO A 125 -16.47 16.95 14.90
C PRO A 125 -17.04 18.11 15.70
N SER A 126 -18.27 18.00 16.22
CA SER A 126 -18.92 19.03 17.02
C SER A 126 -18.38 19.08 18.45
N LYS A 127 -17.86 17.96 18.95
CA LYS A 127 -17.24 17.89 20.27
C LYS A 127 -15.84 18.47 20.23
N LYS A 128 -15.54 19.35 21.19
CA LYS A 128 -14.20 19.90 21.39
C LYS A 128 -13.34 18.85 22.09
N TYR A 129 -12.26 18.45 21.43
CA TYR A 129 -11.26 17.55 22.01
C TYR A 129 -9.96 18.32 22.26
N ASP A 130 -9.28 18.01 23.36
CA ASP A 130 -8.03 18.70 23.67
C ASP A 130 -6.94 18.37 22.65
N LEU A 131 -6.23 19.41 22.23
CA LEU A 131 -5.18 19.40 21.21
C LEU A 131 -5.59 18.75 19.87
N TYR A 132 -6.89 18.70 19.55
CA TYR A 132 -7.38 18.06 18.33
C TYR A 132 -8.45 18.91 17.63
N THR A 133 -8.18 19.26 16.38
CA THR A 133 -9.10 19.99 15.51
C THR A 133 -9.42 19.15 14.26
N PRO A 134 -10.64 18.60 14.13
CA PRO A 134 -11.03 17.83 12.96
C PRO A 134 -11.43 18.73 11.78
N LEU A 135 -10.84 18.49 10.61
CA LEU A 135 -11.24 19.07 9.32
C LEU A 135 -11.80 17.95 8.44
N SER A 136 -13.03 17.54 8.75
CA SER A 136 -13.75 16.52 8.00
C SER A 136 -14.19 17.05 6.63
N GLU A 137 -14.16 16.20 5.61
CA GLU A 137 -14.51 16.57 4.23
C GLU A 137 -13.60 17.67 3.64
N HIS A 138 -12.35 17.76 4.11
CA HIS A 138 -11.34 18.69 3.59
C HIS A 138 -10.19 17.93 2.93
N THR A 139 -9.46 18.63 2.05
CA THR A 139 -8.19 18.20 1.48
C THR A 139 -7.25 19.41 1.37
N ILE A 140 -5.96 19.18 1.14
CA ILE A 140 -5.02 20.27 0.88
C ILE A 140 -5.16 20.68 -0.58
N SER A 141 -5.18 21.98 -0.87
CA SER A 141 -5.13 22.51 -2.24
C SER A 141 -3.75 23.02 -2.61
N ASP A 142 -3.07 23.69 -1.67
CA ASP A 142 -1.80 24.38 -1.92
C ASP A 142 -0.86 24.31 -0.71
N LEU A 143 0.43 24.16 -0.99
CA LEU A 143 1.52 24.15 -0.03
C LEU A 143 2.49 25.28 -0.38
N TYR A 144 2.78 26.16 0.58
CA TYR A 144 3.71 27.26 0.38
C TYR A 144 5.09 26.89 0.94
N PRO A 145 6.15 26.82 0.10
CA PRO A 145 7.46 26.33 0.54
C PRO A 145 8.19 27.32 1.45
N ILE A 146 7.88 28.62 1.32
CA ILE A 146 8.55 29.70 2.05
C ILE A 146 7.96 29.80 3.46
N PRO A 147 8.78 29.73 4.52
CA PRO A 147 8.31 29.94 5.89
C PRO A 147 7.81 31.38 6.09
N THR A 148 6.84 31.53 7.00
CA THR A 148 6.40 32.85 7.45
C THR A 148 7.44 33.51 8.35
N ALA A 149 7.26 34.78 8.68
CA ALA A 149 8.13 35.50 9.61
C ALA A 149 8.25 34.82 11.00
N SER A 150 7.29 33.96 11.35
CA SER A 150 7.31 33.20 12.61
C SER A 150 8.02 31.84 12.52
N GLY A 151 8.53 31.47 11.34
CA GLY A 151 9.09 30.14 11.07
C GLY A 151 8.03 29.06 10.83
N SER A 152 6.74 29.42 10.81
CA SER A 152 5.64 28.50 10.46
C SER A 152 5.47 28.35 8.95
N HIS A 153 4.70 27.36 8.53
CA HIS A 153 4.44 27.07 7.12
C HIS A 153 2.96 27.24 6.80
N LYS A 154 2.65 27.93 5.70
CA LYS A 154 1.27 28.10 5.26
C LYS A 154 0.81 26.93 4.41
N VAL A 155 -0.37 26.43 4.72
CA VAL A 155 -1.07 25.38 3.97
C VAL A 155 -2.50 25.83 3.71
N THR A 156 -2.94 25.74 2.46
CA THR A 156 -4.35 25.98 2.12
C THR A 156 -5.10 24.67 2.11
N VAL A 157 -6.17 24.61 2.92
CA VAL A 157 -7.12 23.50 2.93
C VAL A 157 -8.39 23.90 2.21
N GLN A 158 -8.96 22.99 1.46
CA GLN A 158 -10.20 23.17 0.71
C GLN A 158 -11.26 22.18 1.19
N HIS A 159 -12.47 22.68 1.41
CA HIS A 159 -13.64 21.85 1.67
C HIS A 159 -14.12 21.18 0.37
N LEU A 160 -14.32 19.86 0.38
CA LEU A 160 -14.61 19.07 -0.82
C LEU A 160 -15.95 19.39 -1.49
N LYS A 161 -16.97 19.76 -0.70
CA LYS A 161 -18.31 20.11 -1.21
C LYS A 161 -18.50 21.59 -1.53
N THR A 162 -18.16 22.48 -0.59
CA THR A 162 -18.38 23.93 -0.74
C THR A 162 -17.28 24.62 -1.54
N LEU A 163 -16.14 23.96 -1.76
CA LEU A 163 -14.93 24.51 -2.39
C LEU A 163 -14.31 25.71 -1.65
N GLU A 164 -14.82 26.02 -0.45
CA GLU A 164 -14.28 27.05 0.44
C GLU A 164 -12.85 26.69 0.83
N THR A 165 -11.95 27.68 0.79
CA THR A 165 -10.55 27.53 1.14
C THR A 165 -10.23 28.26 2.44
N LYS A 166 -9.32 27.69 3.24
CA LYS A 166 -8.83 28.27 4.49
C LYS A 166 -7.32 28.14 4.54
N GLU A 167 -6.64 29.23 4.88
CA GLU A 167 -5.20 29.23 5.11
C GLU A 167 -4.91 28.89 6.57
N ILE A 168 -3.99 27.96 6.79
CA ILE A 168 -3.61 27.48 8.11
C ILE A 168 -2.09 27.48 8.22
N GLU A 169 -1.57 28.02 9.33
CA GLU A 169 -0.16 27.94 9.67
C GLU A 169 0.16 26.71 10.51
N VAL A 170 1.18 25.96 10.11
CA VAL A 170 1.57 24.68 10.72
C VAL A 170 3.08 24.60 10.92
N SER A 171 3.52 23.81 11.90
CA SER A 171 4.96 23.51 12.06
C SER A 171 5.40 22.34 11.17
N PHE A 172 4.54 21.35 11.03
CA PHE A 172 4.74 20.19 10.17
C PHE A 172 3.43 19.82 9.49
N CYS A 173 3.55 19.21 8.31
CA CYS A 173 2.44 18.57 7.62
C CYS A 173 2.81 17.12 7.29
N ALA A 174 2.00 16.17 7.73
CA ALA A 174 2.17 14.75 7.45
C ALA A 174 1.06 14.27 6.52
N ILE A 175 1.40 13.95 5.27
CA ILE A 175 0.49 13.39 4.27
C ILE A 175 0.54 11.86 4.36
N LEU A 176 -0.35 11.29 5.15
CA LEU A 176 -0.45 9.86 5.48
C LEU A 176 -1.68 9.23 4.79
N ILE A 177 -1.70 9.32 3.46
CA ILE A 177 -2.81 8.85 2.61
C ILE A 177 -2.55 7.44 2.01
N GLY A 178 -1.62 6.70 2.60
CA GLY A 178 -1.21 5.37 2.16
C GLY A 178 -0.01 5.38 1.21
N SER A 179 0.38 4.19 0.77
CA SER A 179 1.54 3.93 -0.09
C SER A 179 1.20 2.84 -1.10
N ARG A 180 2.08 2.65 -2.07
CA ARG A 180 1.98 1.63 -3.12
C ARG A 180 3.33 0.93 -3.33
N PRO A 181 3.31 -0.33 -3.79
CA PRO A 181 4.54 -1.05 -4.11
C PRO A 181 5.29 -0.43 -5.29
N ASP A 182 6.62 -0.51 -5.27
CA ASP A 182 7.47 -0.19 -6.40
C ASP A 182 7.69 -1.43 -7.26
N LEU A 183 6.87 -1.58 -8.29
CA LEU A 183 6.95 -2.71 -9.22
C LEU A 183 7.74 -2.39 -10.49
N ARG A 184 8.47 -1.27 -10.56
CA ARG A 184 9.21 -0.85 -11.75
C ARG A 184 10.25 -1.88 -12.21
N PHE A 185 10.73 -2.74 -11.31
CA PHE A 185 11.63 -3.84 -11.64
C PHE A 185 10.98 -4.92 -12.53
N LEU A 186 9.64 -4.95 -12.65
CA LEU A 186 8.90 -5.86 -13.53
C LEU A 186 8.74 -5.32 -14.96
N THR A 187 9.22 -4.10 -15.27
CA THR A 187 9.04 -3.45 -16.59
C THR A 187 9.71 -4.17 -17.78
N GLY A 188 10.52 -5.20 -17.52
CA GLY A 188 11.13 -6.06 -18.54
C GLY A 188 10.46 -7.43 -18.72
N LEU A 189 9.32 -7.65 -18.08
CA LEU A 189 8.60 -8.93 -18.07
C LEU A 189 7.41 -8.99 -19.05
N ASP A 190 7.25 -7.99 -19.92
CA ASP A 190 6.14 -7.92 -20.86
C ASP A 190 6.09 -9.19 -21.74
N SER A 191 4.99 -9.94 -21.61
CA SER A 191 4.72 -11.23 -22.27
C SER A 191 4.67 -11.18 -23.80
N ASN A 192 4.80 -9.99 -24.40
CA ASN A 192 4.80 -9.79 -25.85
C ASN A 192 6.20 -9.65 -26.45
N THR A 193 7.28 -9.88 -25.68
CA THR A 193 8.66 -9.80 -26.20
C THR A 193 9.52 -11.02 -25.90
N VAL A 194 8.92 -12.16 -25.52
CA VAL A 194 9.63 -13.45 -25.51
C VAL A 194 9.63 -14.04 -26.93
N GLU A 195 10.13 -13.28 -27.90
CA GLU A 195 10.69 -13.86 -29.11
C GLU A 195 12.21 -13.92 -28.91
N SER A 196 12.67 -15.14 -28.60
CA SER A 196 13.97 -15.70 -28.97
C SER A 196 15.17 -14.73 -28.90
N ARG A 197 15.60 -14.37 -27.69
CA ARG A 197 17.04 -14.13 -27.50
C ARG A 197 17.67 -15.47 -27.15
N ARG A 198 18.20 -16.15 -28.17
CA ARG A 198 19.22 -17.18 -28.00
C ARG A 198 20.30 -16.57 -27.11
N CYS A 199 20.46 -17.11 -25.90
CA CYS A 199 21.65 -16.89 -25.12
C CYS A 199 22.78 -17.58 -25.87
N GLU A 200 23.67 -16.79 -26.47
CA GLU A 200 24.95 -17.30 -26.94
C GLU A 200 25.71 -17.91 -25.75
N GLU A 201 26.30 -19.06 -26.03
CA GLU A 201 27.06 -19.89 -25.11
C GLU A 201 28.15 -19.07 -24.41
N ILE A 202 28.13 -19.06 -23.08
CA ILE A 202 29.34 -18.76 -22.29
C ILE A 202 29.51 -19.89 -21.28
N LEU A 203 30.33 -20.85 -21.73
CA LEU A 203 31.34 -21.61 -21.01
C LEU A 203 31.02 -22.02 -19.57
N SER A 204 30.81 -23.32 -19.43
CA SER A 204 30.96 -24.14 -18.23
C SER A 204 32.15 -23.70 -17.36
N ILE A 205 31.88 -23.36 -16.11
CA ILE A 205 32.87 -23.43 -15.03
C ILE A 205 32.29 -24.34 -13.95
N ASN A 206 33.10 -25.35 -13.63
CA ASN A 206 32.79 -26.56 -12.90
C ASN A 206 32.13 -26.35 -11.53
N ASP A 207 31.22 -27.27 -11.23
CA ASP A 207 30.81 -27.68 -9.89
C ASP A 207 32.04 -28.02 -9.03
N SER A 208 32.12 -27.42 -7.84
CA SER A 208 32.60 -28.10 -6.64
C SER A 208 32.38 -27.26 -5.37
N ILE A 209 31.76 -27.91 -4.37
CA ILE A 209 31.78 -27.59 -2.92
C ILE A 209 30.77 -26.49 -2.50
N LEU A 210 29.77 -26.69 -1.62
CA LEU A 210 29.74 -27.46 -0.37
C LEU A 210 28.30 -27.92 -0.05
N SER A 211 28.15 -29.21 0.19
CA SER A 211 26.99 -29.83 0.84
C SER A 211 27.02 -29.58 2.35
N GLN A 212 25.87 -29.21 2.92
CA GLN A 212 25.52 -29.54 4.30
C GLN A 212 23.99 -29.61 4.42
N ASP A 213 23.50 -30.85 4.40
CA ASP A 213 22.12 -31.22 4.67
C ASP A 213 21.77 -30.92 6.13
N ILE A 214 20.67 -30.18 6.34
CA ILE A 214 19.99 -30.12 7.64
C ILE A 214 18.54 -30.53 7.39
N ASP A 215 18.24 -31.76 7.80
CA ASP A 215 16.94 -32.42 7.75
C ASP A 215 15.96 -31.72 8.71
N LEU A 216 15.23 -30.73 8.18
CA LEU A 216 14.22 -29.94 8.90
C LEU A 216 12.79 -30.46 8.68
N ALA A 217 12.63 -31.66 8.11
CA ALA A 217 11.33 -32.20 7.69
C ALA A 217 10.51 -32.81 8.85
N THR A 218 11.12 -33.12 9.99
CA THR A 218 10.47 -33.94 11.03
C THR A 218 9.83 -33.12 12.17
N VAL A 219 10.17 -31.83 12.32
CA VAL A 219 9.69 -31.01 13.46
C VAL A 219 8.42 -30.20 13.12
N ILE A 220 8.17 -29.92 11.84
CA ILE A 220 7.08 -29.01 11.40
C ILE A 220 5.70 -29.69 11.47
N SER A 221 5.63 -31.01 11.33
CA SER A 221 4.37 -31.75 11.19
C SER A 221 3.50 -31.83 12.46
N LYS A 222 4.03 -31.53 13.65
CA LYS A 222 3.28 -31.63 14.92
C LYS A 222 2.65 -30.33 15.43
N LYS A 223 2.99 -29.16 14.86
CA LYS A 223 2.43 -27.85 15.28
C LYS A 223 1.28 -27.32 14.40
N LEU A 224 0.91 -28.02 13.34
CA LEU A 224 -0.12 -27.59 12.36
C LEU A 224 -1.58 -27.75 12.83
N LEU A 225 -1.84 -28.31 14.01
CA LEU A 225 -3.20 -28.44 14.55
C LEU A 225 -3.75 -27.14 15.17
N TRP A 226 -2.89 -26.19 15.54
CA TRP A 226 -3.31 -24.92 16.16
C TRP A 226 -3.64 -23.81 15.14
N LEU A 227 -3.30 -23.97 13.86
CA LEU A 227 -3.51 -22.95 12.82
C LEU A 227 -4.88 -23.00 12.12
N LYS A 228 -5.71 -24.03 12.37
CA LYS A 228 -7.03 -24.15 11.75
C LYS A 228 -8.06 -23.12 12.25
N SER A 229 -7.80 -22.40 13.34
CA SER A 229 -8.71 -21.41 13.92
C SER A 229 -8.53 -19.96 13.42
N LEU A 230 -7.50 -19.68 12.61
CA LEU A 230 -7.19 -18.31 12.13
C LEU A 230 -7.80 -17.97 10.76
N CYS A 231 -8.42 -18.96 10.09
CA CYS A 231 -8.98 -18.81 8.74
C CYS A 231 -10.43 -18.25 8.69
N ALA A 232 -10.89 -17.57 9.74
CA ALA A 232 -12.28 -17.11 9.82
C ALA A 232 -12.54 -15.66 9.36
N LYS A 233 -11.51 -14.86 9.01
CA LYS A 233 -11.70 -13.43 8.66
C LYS A 233 -10.83 -12.94 7.51
N CYS A 234 -10.65 -13.77 6.48
CA CYS A 234 -10.18 -13.28 5.19
C CYS A 234 -11.33 -12.54 4.48
N LYS A 235 -11.09 -11.29 4.06
CA LYS A 235 -12.07 -10.39 3.39
C LYS A 235 -12.75 -11.02 2.17
N HIS A 236 -12.16 -12.07 1.60
CA HIS A 236 -12.66 -12.77 0.41
C HIS A 236 -13.42 -14.08 0.68
N ILE A 237 -13.32 -14.69 1.87
CA ILE A 237 -14.13 -15.86 2.24
C ILE A 237 -15.55 -15.44 2.67
N SER A 238 -15.68 -14.28 3.33
CA SER A 238 -16.98 -13.78 3.80
C SER A 238 -17.95 -13.35 2.69
N LYS A 239 -17.53 -13.35 1.42
CA LYS A 239 -18.42 -13.14 0.26
C LYS A 239 -18.95 -14.43 -0.37
N CYS A 240 -18.31 -15.58 -0.13
CA CYS A 240 -18.80 -16.87 -0.64
C CYS A 240 -19.81 -17.54 0.30
N ASP A 241 -19.82 -17.19 1.59
CA ASP A 241 -20.65 -17.88 2.59
C ASP A 241 -22.06 -17.31 2.81
N LYS A 242 -22.48 -16.29 2.03
CA LYS A 242 -23.84 -15.72 2.20
C LYS A 242 -24.96 -16.45 1.44
N ASN A 243 -24.65 -17.45 0.62
CA ASN A 243 -25.66 -18.26 -0.07
C ASN A 243 -25.60 -19.73 0.33
N GLY A 244 -25.71 -20.00 1.63
CA GLY A 244 -26.04 -21.33 2.13
C GLY A 244 -27.56 -21.56 2.14
N LYS A 245 -28.12 -22.10 1.05
CA LYS A 245 -29.09 -23.22 1.06
C LYS A 245 -29.57 -23.62 -0.33
N LYS A 246 -29.25 -24.88 -0.65
CA LYS A 246 -29.94 -25.87 -1.51
C LYS A 246 -30.07 -25.61 -3.01
N GLY A 247 -29.51 -26.52 -3.80
CA GLY A 247 -29.98 -26.82 -5.15
C GLY A 247 -28.85 -26.94 -6.16
N MET A 248 -28.44 -28.18 -6.40
CA MET A 248 -27.67 -28.60 -7.57
C MET A 248 -28.42 -28.19 -8.85
N LYS A 249 -27.77 -27.45 -9.76
CA LYS A 249 -28.11 -27.45 -11.20
C LYS A 249 -26.92 -26.98 -12.05
N ILE A 250 -26.60 -27.83 -13.01
CA ILE A 250 -25.75 -27.63 -14.17
C ILE A 250 -26.50 -26.72 -15.18
N CYS A 251 -25.79 -25.75 -15.77
CA CYS A 251 -26.07 -25.08 -17.06
C CYS A 251 -24.81 -24.26 -17.37
N ASP A 252 -24.08 -24.33 -18.48
CA ASP A 252 -24.33 -24.52 -19.93
C ASP A 252 -25.01 -23.34 -20.66
N HIS A 253 -24.34 -22.94 -21.75
CA HIS A 253 -24.64 -21.92 -22.76
C HIS A 253 -24.69 -20.43 -22.34
N ASP A 254 -24.56 -19.43 -23.22
CA ASP A 254 -23.90 -19.12 -24.50
C ASP A 254 -24.34 -17.66 -24.82
N GLU A 255 -23.59 -16.97 -25.68
CA GLU A 255 -23.93 -15.76 -26.47
C GLU A 255 -24.11 -14.35 -25.85
N ARG A 256 -23.23 -13.46 -26.36
CA ARG A 256 -23.46 -12.11 -26.92
C ARG A 256 -24.46 -11.16 -26.25
N ILE A 257 -24.01 -9.95 -25.84
CA ILE A 257 -24.62 -8.67 -26.24
C ILE A 257 -23.54 -7.56 -26.33
N GLN A 258 -23.66 -6.78 -27.40
CA GLN A 258 -22.88 -5.65 -27.89
C GLN A 258 -22.68 -4.48 -26.90
N CYS A 259 -21.49 -3.87 -26.92
CA CYS A 259 -21.27 -2.52 -26.37
C CYS A 259 -21.49 -1.46 -27.46
N ASN A 260 -22.48 -0.61 -27.26
CA ASN A 260 -22.79 0.54 -28.10
C ASN A 260 -21.96 1.75 -27.62
N ASN A 261 -21.24 2.37 -28.55
CA ASN A 261 -20.54 3.63 -28.35
C ASN A 261 -21.55 4.78 -28.21
N ASN A 262 -21.27 5.76 -27.32
CA ASN A 262 -21.33 7.19 -27.67
C ASN A 262 -20.85 8.12 -26.54
N ASN A 263 -19.88 8.98 -26.93
CA ASN A 263 -19.62 10.35 -26.49
C ASN A 263 -19.27 10.68 -25.02
N LYS A 264 -18.03 11.16 -24.82
CA LYS A 264 -17.77 12.55 -24.38
C LYS A 264 -16.31 12.97 -24.60
N LYS A 265 -16.16 14.12 -25.28
CA LYS A 265 -14.92 14.86 -25.59
C LYS A 265 -14.08 15.15 -24.33
N SER A 266 -12.77 14.91 -24.38
CA SER A 266 -11.81 15.45 -23.41
C SER A 266 -10.98 16.58 -24.04
N LEU A 267 -10.79 17.64 -23.25
CA LEU A 267 -9.95 18.80 -23.57
C LEU A 267 -8.48 18.37 -23.75
N LEU A 268 -7.84 18.88 -24.80
CA LEU A 268 -6.42 18.71 -25.07
C LEU A 268 -5.57 19.41 -23.99
N LEU A 269 -4.70 18.62 -23.34
CA LEU A 269 -3.49 19.09 -22.68
C LEU A 269 -2.29 18.58 -23.49
N THR A 270 -1.28 19.42 -23.64
CA THR A 270 -0.14 19.26 -24.56
C THR A 270 0.75 18.04 -24.24
N LYS A 271 1.23 17.38 -25.30
CA LYS A 271 1.86 16.04 -25.33
C LYS A 271 3.19 15.88 -24.55
N GLY A 272 3.87 16.95 -24.14
CA GLY A 272 5.23 16.88 -23.56
C GLY A 272 5.32 16.38 -22.12
N ASP A 273 4.40 16.81 -21.24
CA ASP A 273 4.45 16.47 -19.80
C ASP A 273 3.76 15.13 -19.46
N ILE A 274 3.12 14.51 -20.46
CA ILE A 274 2.31 13.31 -20.32
C ILE A 274 3.18 12.05 -20.35
N ASP A 275 4.33 12.06 -21.02
CA ASP A 275 5.14 10.86 -21.23
C ASP A 275 5.99 10.45 -20.01
N GLU A 276 6.51 11.38 -19.21
CA GLU A 276 7.21 11.02 -17.96
C GLU A 276 6.24 10.50 -16.88
N LYS A 277 5.07 11.13 -16.74
CA LYS A 277 4.05 10.67 -15.79
C LYS A 277 3.44 9.33 -16.20
N LYS A 278 3.21 9.05 -17.48
CA LYS A 278 2.68 7.74 -17.92
C LYS A 278 3.62 6.56 -17.64
N LYS A 279 4.94 6.78 -17.60
CA LYS A 279 5.92 5.71 -17.32
C LYS A 279 5.84 5.19 -15.87
N TYR A 280 5.51 6.08 -14.92
CA TYR A 280 5.31 5.74 -13.50
C TYR A 280 3.99 5.03 -13.18
N TYR A 281 3.03 5.07 -14.10
CA TYR A 281 1.68 4.50 -13.94
C TYR A 281 1.36 3.41 -14.96
N ARG A 282 2.37 2.77 -15.57
CA ARG A 282 2.11 1.55 -16.33
C ARG A 282 1.51 0.52 -15.38
N SER A 283 0.26 0.16 -15.60
CA SER A 283 -0.30 -1.03 -14.99
C SER A 283 0.44 -2.22 -15.60
N PHE A 284 1.14 -2.99 -14.77
CA PHE A 284 1.80 -4.23 -15.20
C PHE A 284 0.78 -5.31 -15.64
N GLY A 285 -0.51 -4.98 -15.73
CA GLY A 285 -1.60 -5.93 -15.97
C GLY A 285 -1.84 -6.92 -14.83
N LEU A 286 -1.01 -6.92 -13.78
CA LEU A 286 -1.02 -7.92 -12.71
C LEU A 286 -2.17 -7.76 -11.70
N GLY A 287 -2.73 -6.55 -11.58
CA GLY A 287 -3.81 -6.28 -10.63
C GLY A 287 -5.12 -7.01 -10.96
N GLU A 288 -6.02 -7.18 -10.00
CA GLU A 288 -7.39 -7.67 -10.22
C GLU A 288 -8.08 -6.91 -11.39
N ASP A 289 -7.95 -5.59 -11.38
CA ASP A 289 -8.24 -4.69 -12.50
C ASP A 289 -6.94 -4.38 -13.26
N PRO A 290 -6.76 -4.89 -14.49
CA PRO A 290 -5.53 -4.73 -15.25
C PRO A 290 -5.35 -3.29 -15.77
N THR A 291 -6.40 -2.47 -15.76
CA THR A 291 -6.38 -1.08 -16.23
C THR A 291 -5.86 -0.11 -15.17
N LYS A 292 -5.82 -0.56 -13.91
CA LYS A 292 -5.39 0.25 -12.76
C LYS A 292 -4.00 -0.18 -12.29
N PRO A 293 -3.24 0.75 -11.68
CA PRO A 293 -1.99 0.38 -11.01
C PRO A 293 -2.26 -0.60 -9.87
N VAL A 294 -1.27 -1.44 -9.54
CA VAL A 294 -1.35 -2.33 -8.39
C VAL A 294 -1.36 -1.52 -7.09
N ASP A 295 -2.29 -1.83 -6.20
CA ASP A 295 -2.49 -1.19 -4.91
C ASP A 295 -3.01 -2.23 -3.91
N CYS A 296 -2.39 -2.34 -2.73
CA CYS A 296 -2.70 -3.40 -1.76
C CYS A 296 -4.15 -3.34 -1.20
N LYS A 297 -4.82 -2.20 -1.35
CA LYS A 297 -6.15 -1.96 -0.78
C LYS A 297 -7.27 -2.07 -1.82
N ASN A 298 -7.07 -1.50 -3.00
CA ASN A 298 -8.11 -1.34 -4.02
C ASN A 298 -7.88 -2.18 -5.27
N ASN A 299 -6.64 -2.58 -5.54
CA ASN A 299 -6.30 -3.34 -6.75
C ASN A 299 -5.06 -4.24 -6.50
N PRO A 300 -5.14 -5.24 -5.61
CA PRO A 300 -4.04 -6.14 -5.35
C PRO A 300 -3.70 -6.96 -6.60
N ILE A 301 -2.52 -7.58 -6.62
CA ILE A 301 -2.15 -8.57 -7.64
C ILE A 301 -3.19 -9.69 -7.63
N ALA A 302 -3.70 -10.02 -8.82
CA ALA A 302 -4.61 -11.11 -9.03
C ALA A 302 -3.88 -12.43 -8.80
N VAL A 303 -4.16 -13.09 -7.67
CA VAL A 303 -3.61 -14.40 -7.33
C VAL A 303 -4.70 -15.46 -7.20
N ASP A 304 -4.34 -16.72 -7.47
CA ASP A 304 -5.12 -17.85 -7.02
C ASP A 304 -5.16 -17.87 -5.49
N LYS A 305 -6.34 -18.01 -4.91
CA LYS A 305 -6.53 -17.85 -3.45
C LYS A 305 -5.99 -19.02 -2.62
N TYR A 306 -5.71 -20.15 -3.25
CA TYR A 306 -5.25 -21.38 -2.59
C TYR A 306 -3.76 -21.64 -2.81
N THR A 307 -3.19 -21.18 -3.93
CA THR A 307 -1.78 -21.37 -4.27
C THR A 307 -0.97 -20.08 -4.24
N TYR A 308 -1.64 -18.92 -4.24
CA TYR A 308 -1.04 -17.57 -4.33
C TYR A 308 -0.24 -17.34 -5.62
N GLN A 309 -0.47 -18.18 -6.62
CA GLN A 309 0.10 -18.02 -7.96
C GLN A 309 -0.56 -16.83 -8.67
N VAL A 310 0.23 -16.01 -9.34
CA VAL A 310 -0.26 -14.85 -10.09
C VAL A 310 -1.03 -15.34 -11.32
N LEU A 311 -2.29 -14.91 -11.44
CA LEU A 311 -3.20 -15.36 -12.49
C LEU A 311 -2.91 -14.74 -13.86
N LYS A 312 -2.37 -13.51 -13.87
CA LYS A 312 -2.19 -12.68 -15.07
C LYS A 312 -0.74 -12.64 -15.55
N TYR A 313 0.04 -13.67 -15.24
CA TYR A 313 1.44 -13.79 -15.61
C TYR A 313 1.81 -15.24 -15.89
N SER A 314 3.02 -15.49 -16.41
CA SER A 314 3.53 -16.83 -16.68
C SER A 314 3.41 -17.76 -15.46
N GLN A 315 3.33 -19.07 -15.74
CA GLN A 315 3.46 -20.07 -14.69
C GLN A 315 4.76 -19.81 -13.88
N ASN A 316 4.72 -20.12 -12.58
CA ASN A 316 5.84 -19.96 -11.62
C ASN A 316 6.07 -18.57 -11.02
N LEU A 317 5.17 -17.60 -11.23
CA LEU A 317 5.14 -16.35 -10.46
C LEU A 317 4.09 -16.42 -9.35
N TYR A 318 4.48 -16.03 -8.13
CA TYR A 318 3.62 -15.97 -6.95
C TYR A 318 3.69 -14.57 -6.33
N ALA A 319 2.66 -14.16 -5.61
CA ALA A 319 2.68 -12.91 -4.82
C ALA A 319 2.19 -13.16 -3.40
N LEU A 320 2.80 -12.50 -2.42
CA LEU A 320 2.56 -12.70 -1.00
C LEU A 320 2.32 -11.38 -0.28
N GLY A 321 1.56 -11.43 0.82
CA GLY A 321 1.39 -10.29 1.71
C GLY A 321 0.52 -9.19 1.09
N PRO A 322 0.80 -7.90 1.35
CA PRO A 322 -0.03 -6.80 0.87
C PRO A 322 -0.24 -6.78 -0.65
N LEU A 323 0.73 -7.31 -1.42
CA LEU A 323 0.60 -7.45 -2.87
C LEU A 323 -0.58 -8.35 -3.27
N ALA A 324 -0.85 -9.40 -2.50
CA ALA A 324 -1.97 -10.31 -2.70
C ALA A 324 -3.25 -9.86 -1.94
N GLY A 325 -3.25 -8.67 -1.35
CA GLY A 325 -4.36 -8.15 -0.54
C GLY A 325 -4.30 -8.50 0.96
N ASP A 326 -3.26 -9.22 1.39
CA ASP A 326 -3.02 -9.55 2.79
C ASP A 326 -2.37 -8.38 3.53
N ASN A 327 -3.21 -7.43 3.92
CA ASN A 327 -2.77 -6.18 4.54
C ASN A 327 -2.37 -6.31 6.02
N PHE A 328 -2.55 -7.48 6.63
CA PHE A 328 -2.18 -7.71 8.04
C PHE A 328 -1.16 -8.83 8.15
N VAL A 329 -0.14 -8.62 9.00
CA VAL A 329 0.95 -9.57 9.23
C VAL A 329 0.44 -10.97 9.59
N ARG A 330 -0.69 -11.06 10.32
CA ARG A 330 -1.32 -12.34 10.69
C ARG A 330 -1.73 -13.23 9.52
N PHE A 331 -1.88 -12.67 8.30
CA PHE A 331 -2.26 -13.42 7.11
C PHE A 331 -1.05 -13.96 6.33
N ILE A 332 0.14 -13.38 6.52
CA ILE A 332 1.37 -13.76 5.79
C ILE A 332 1.72 -15.25 5.95
N PRO A 333 1.65 -15.87 7.15
CA PRO A 333 1.98 -17.28 7.30
C PRO A 333 1.07 -18.21 6.48
N GLY A 334 -0.21 -17.84 6.32
CA GLY A 334 -1.17 -18.61 5.53
C GLY A 334 -0.81 -18.60 4.04
N GLY A 335 -0.52 -17.43 3.48
CA GLY A 335 -0.06 -17.31 2.10
C GLY A 335 1.28 -18.03 1.86
N ALA A 336 2.23 -17.93 2.79
CA ALA A 336 3.52 -18.62 2.66
C ALA A 336 3.35 -20.14 2.62
N LEU A 337 2.48 -20.70 3.47
CA LEU A 337 2.18 -22.12 3.50
C LEU A 337 1.49 -22.57 2.19
N ALA A 338 0.57 -21.77 1.67
CA ALA A 338 -0.11 -22.01 0.41
C ALA A 338 0.87 -22.11 -0.78
N ILE A 339 1.78 -21.14 -0.91
CA ILE A 339 2.84 -21.15 -1.93
C ILE A 339 3.72 -22.39 -1.77
N THR A 340 4.17 -22.67 -0.54
CA THR A 340 5.03 -23.82 -0.25
C THR A 340 4.36 -25.13 -0.66
N ALA A 341 3.09 -25.31 -0.32
CA ALA A 341 2.33 -26.50 -0.69
C ALA A 341 2.13 -26.63 -2.21
N ALA A 342 1.89 -25.51 -2.91
CA ALA A 342 1.78 -25.50 -4.36
C ALA A 342 3.10 -25.90 -5.03
N LEU A 343 4.22 -25.34 -4.58
CA LEU A 343 5.55 -25.68 -5.07
C LEU A 343 5.93 -27.14 -4.78
N HIS A 344 5.55 -27.67 -3.62
CA HIS A 344 5.78 -29.08 -3.29
C HIS A 344 5.02 -30.01 -4.25
N LYS A 345 3.76 -29.71 -4.55
CA LYS A 345 2.92 -30.50 -5.46
C LYS A 345 3.37 -30.46 -6.93
N GLN A 346 4.15 -29.44 -7.32
CA GLN A 346 4.72 -29.35 -8.67
C GLN A 346 6.01 -30.16 -8.82
N LYS A 347 6.67 -30.51 -7.71
CA LYS A 347 7.91 -31.31 -7.70
C LYS A 347 7.64 -32.81 -7.68
N THR A 348 6.53 -33.21 -7.06
CA THR A 348 5.97 -34.58 -7.11
C THR A 348 5.16 -34.76 -8.37
#